data_AF-A0A9D1BZ51-F1
#
_entry.id   AF-A0A9D1BZ51-F1
#
_cell.length_a   1.000
_cell.length_b   1.000
_cell.length_c   1.000
_cell.angle_alpha   90.00
_cell.angle_beta   90.00
_cell.angle_gamma   90.00
#
_symmetry.space_group_name_H-M   'P 1'
#
loop_
_entity.id
_entity.type
_entity.pdbx_description
1 polymer ?
#
loop_
_entity_poly.entity_id
_entity_poly.type
_entity_poly.pdbx_seq_one_letter_code
_entity_poly.pdbx_strand_id
1 'polypeptide(L)'
;MGGKGGNAYRPSTTSPDAEVINNLPGLYPVENWRVCYWAVQDDGSLREYAVTIQLPAGYAAVCPKIWPGEPGCVLRVRRWGVACRPSLLEQIGFDPTVALGPTVSDQVLMNVYFAATHFDLPGGFVIADPDYLLLLFDPEGVLKGSSAWGISYLGALAYLVSGGRVVSDFQRT
;
A
#
# COMPACT_ATOMS: atom_id res chain seq x y z
N MET A 1 -0.02 20.79 -30.44
CA MET A 1 -0.86 20.71 -29.23
C MET A 1 -0.33 19.57 -28.37
N GLY A 2 0.55 19.89 -27.40
CA GLY A 2 1.09 18.89 -26.48
C GLY A 2 0.04 18.51 -25.46
N GLY A 3 -0.32 17.24 -25.41
CA GLY A 3 -1.20 16.72 -24.36
C GLY A 3 -0.58 17.05 -23.00
N LYS A 4 -1.33 17.75 -22.14
CA LYS A 4 -0.98 17.88 -20.73
C LYS A 4 -0.81 16.46 -20.19
N GLY A 5 0.43 16.07 -19.88
CA GLY A 5 0.68 14.88 -19.07
C GLY A 5 -0.24 14.96 -17.87
N GLY A 6 -1.15 13.99 -17.77
CA GLY A 6 -2.22 13.98 -16.76
C GLY A 6 -1.63 14.19 -15.38
N ASN A 7 -2.37 14.91 -14.53
CA ASN A 7 -1.97 15.34 -13.20
C ASN A 7 -1.60 14.11 -12.32
N ALA A 8 -0.36 13.65 -12.43
CA ALA A 8 0.13 12.46 -11.73
C ALA A 8 0.44 12.77 -10.26
N TYR A 9 0.31 14.02 -9.82
CA TYR A 9 0.37 14.43 -8.42
C TYR A 9 -1.02 14.29 -7.78
N ARG A 10 -1.38 13.08 -7.36
CA ARG A 10 -2.50 12.88 -6.44
C ARG A 10 -1.92 12.68 -5.04
N PRO A 11 -2.34 13.47 -4.04
CA PRO A 11 -1.96 13.23 -2.65
C PRO A 11 -2.60 11.93 -2.14
N SER A 12 -2.04 11.36 -1.07
CA SER A 12 -2.72 10.29 -0.34
C SER A 12 -4.13 10.75 0.06
N THR A 13 -5.12 9.87 -0.09
CA THR A 13 -6.46 10.16 0.44
C THR A 13 -6.63 9.81 1.90
N THR A 14 -5.59 9.27 2.54
CA THR A 14 -5.60 8.95 3.96
C THR A 14 -5.17 10.17 4.77
N SER A 15 -5.91 10.46 5.85
CA SER A 15 -5.58 11.55 6.76
C SER A 15 -4.14 11.42 7.31
N PRO A 16 -3.36 12.52 7.43
CA PRO A 16 -2.05 12.50 8.07
C PRO A 16 -2.05 11.92 9.49
N ASP A 17 -3.17 12.04 10.19
CA ASP A 17 -3.34 11.60 11.59
C ASP A 17 -4.02 10.22 11.70
N ALA A 18 -4.21 9.50 10.58
CA ALA A 18 -4.85 8.19 10.61
C ALA A 18 -3.94 7.16 11.27
N GLU A 19 -4.41 6.58 12.38
CA GLU A 19 -3.72 5.47 13.05
C GLU A 19 -4.15 4.10 12.51
N VAL A 20 -5.41 3.98 12.05
CA VAL A 20 -6.01 2.76 11.53
C VAL A 20 -6.65 3.05 10.17
N ILE A 21 -6.37 2.20 9.18
CA ILE A 21 -6.81 2.35 7.80
C ILE A 21 -7.61 1.12 7.41
N ASN A 22 -8.89 1.33 7.11
CA ASN A 22 -9.78 0.31 6.57
C ASN A 22 -10.58 0.91 5.43
N ASN A 23 -10.39 0.38 4.23
CA ASN A 23 -11.06 0.88 3.03
C ASN A 23 -12.53 0.45 2.97
N LEU A 24 -12.91 -0.61 3.68
CA LEU A 24 -14.23 -1.26 3.61
C LEU A 24 -14.72 -1.66 5.02
N PRO A 25 -14.90 -0.70 5.94
CA PRO A 25 -15.24 -1.00 7.32
C PRO A 25 -16.57 -1.75 7.44
N GLY A 26 -16.56 -2.87 8.16
CA GLY A 26 -17.75 -3.69 8.41
C GLY A 26 -18.17 -4.62 7.27
N LEU A 27 -17.50 -4.59 6.12
CA LEU A 27 -17.88 -5.45 4.98
C LEU A 27 -17.47 -6.92 5.19
N TYR A 28 -16.35 -7.17 5.88
CA TYR A 28 -15.83 -8.49 6.19
C TYR A 28 -15.01 -8.46 7.48
N PRO A 29 -14.79 -9.60 8.14
CA PRO A 29 -13.87 -9.70 9.27
C PRO A 29 -12.44 -9.32 8.87
N VAL A 30 -11.74 -8.63 9.76
CA VAL A 30 -10.40 -8.09 9.50
C VAL A 30 -9.39 -8.43 10.58
N GLU A 31 -8.12 -8.38 10.22
CA GLU A 31 -6.94 -8.45 11.08
C GLU A 31 -6.23 -7.10 11.10
N ASN A 32 -5.61 -6.74 12.24
CA ASN A 32 -4.83 -5.51 12.37
C ASN A 32 -3.36 -5.76 12.04
N TRP A 33 -2.87 -5.14 10.99
CA TRP A 33 -1.50 -5.29 10.52
C TRP A 33 -0.73 -4.00 10.67
N ARG A 34 0.50 -4.06 11.21
CA ARG A 34 1.33 -2.88 11.41
C ARG A 34 2.21 -2.66 10.18
N VAL A 35 2.08 -1.48 9.56
CA VAL A 35 2.97 -1.02 8.49
C VAL A 35 3.90 0.05 9.04
N CYS A 36 5.21 -0.17 8.92
CA CYS A 36 6.24 0.83 9.18
C CYS A 36 6.88 1.23 7.85
N TYR A 37 7.00 2.53 7.58
CA TYR A 37 7.42 3.04 6.27
C TYR A 37 7.97 4.46 6.37
N TRP A 38 8.53 4.92 5.26
CA TRP A 38 9.08 6.25 5.11
C TRP A 38 8.33 7.02 4.03
N ALA A 39 8.13 8.32 4.26
CA ALA A 39 7.53 9.22 3.29
C ALA A 39 8.27 10.56 3.23
N VAL A 40 8.48 11.04 2.01
CA VAL A 40 9.00 12.38 1.72
C VAL A 40 7.84 13.37 1.74
N GLN A 41 7.95 14.39 2.57
CA GLN A 41 6.93 15.44 2.70
C GLN A 41 7.06 16.45 1.56
N ASP A 42 6.07 17.34 1.42
CA ASP A 42 6.05 18.36 0.36
C ASP A 42 7.24 19.34 0.45
N ASP A 43 7.82 19.53 1.63
CA ASP A 43 9.03 20.32 1.86
C ASP A 43 10.35 19.56 1.57
N GLY A 44 10.25 18.31 1.13
CA GLY A 44 11.37 17.42 0.87
C GLY A 44 11.93 16.72 2.12
N SER A 45 11.40 16.99 3.31
CA SER A 45 11.84 16.31 4.53
C SER A 45 11.43 14.84 4.52
N LEU A 46 12.30 14.00 5.08
CA LEU A 46 12.03 12.58 5.26
C LEU A 46 11.40 12.33 6.63
N ARG A 47 10.30 11.57 6.66
CA ARG A 47 9.62 11.22 7.91
C ARG A 47 9.26 9.73 7.94
N GLU A 48 9.48 9.13 9.11
CA GLU A 48 9.04 7.78 9.42
C GLU A 48 7.59 7.78 9.90
N TYR A 49 6.84 6.76 9.50
CA TYR A 49 5.47 6.52 9.90
C TYR A 49 5.29 5.07 10.31
N ALA A 50 4.34 4.87 11.22
CA ALA A 50 3.86 3.55 11.55
C ALA A 50 2.36 3.60 11.79
N VAL A 51 1.59 2.83 11.02
CA VAL A 51 0.13 2.82 11.01
C VAL A 51 -0.40 1.39 10.97
N THR A 52 -1.66 1.21 11.34
CA THR A 52 -2.35 -0.07 11.24
C THR A 52 -3.20 -0.10 9.97
N ILE A 53 -3.03 -1.11 9.12
CA ILE A 53 -3.96 -1.41 8.03
C ILE A 53 -4.82 -2.62 8.43
N GLN A 54 -6.07 -2.65 7.96
CA GLN A 54 -6.99 -3.77 8.21
C GLN A 54 -7.14 -4.63 6.97
N LEU A 55 -6.47 -5.79 6.99
CA LEU A 55 -6.56 -6.80 5.92
C LEU A 55 -7.66 -7.82 6.26
N PRO A 56 -8.25 -8.51 5.26
CA PRO A 56 -9.22 -9.58 5.52
C PRO A 56 -8.68 -10.65 6.48
N ALA A 57 -9.53 -11.15 7.38
CA ALA A 57 -9.14 -12.19 8.32
C ALA A 57 -8.70 -13.48 7.61
N GLY A 58 -7.70 -14.16 8.16
CA GLY A 58 -7.02 -15.31 7.57
C GLY A 58 -5.77 -14.95 6.78
N TYR A 59 -5.54 -13.68 6.44
CA TYR A 59 -4.39 -13.25 5.65
C TYR A 59 -3.06 -13.60 6.33
N ALA A 60 -3.00 -13.53 7.67
CA ALA A 60 -1.77 -13.83 8.44
C ALA A 60 -1.39 -15.30 8.37
N ALA A 61 -2.40 -16.17 8.31
CA ALA A 61 -2.23 -17.62 8.26
C ALA A 61 -1.64 -18.09 6.92
N VAL A 62 -2.01 -17.44 5.81
CA VAL A 62 -1.54 -17.81 4.46
C VAL A 62 -0.29 -17.05 4.02
N CYS A 63 0.02 -15.90 4.65
CA CYS A 63 1.26 -15.20 4.39
C CYS A 63 2.44 -15.86 5.11
N PRO A 64 3.55 -16.18 4.41
CA PRO A 64 4.73 -16.74 5.07
C PRO A 64 5.46 -15.69 5.92
N LYS A 65 6.16 -16.17 6.95
CA LYS A 65 7.22 -15.39 7.62
C LYS A 65 8.36 -15.17 6.62
N ILE A 66 8.96 -13.98 6.68
CA ILE A 66 10.04 -13.58 5.79
C ILE A 66 11.20 -12.93 6.54
N TRP A 67 12.28 -12.65 5.82
CA TRP A 67 13.37 -11.77 6.26
C TRP A 67 13.21 -10.35 5.69
N PRO A 68 13.80 -9.32 6.33
CA PRO A 68 13.80 -7.96 5.77
C PRO A 68 14.34 -7.92 4.33
N GLY A 69 13.66 -7.18 3.45
CA GLY A 69 13.97 -7.08 2.02
C GLY A 69 13.28 -8.14 1.15
N GLU A 70 12.76 -9.22 1.72
CA GLU A 70 11.92 -10.17 0.98
C GLU A 70 10.48 -9.64 0.84
N PRO A 71 9.82 -9.79 -0.32
CA PRO A 71 8.52 -9.17 -0.56
C PRO A 71 7.41 -9.71 0.36
N GLY A 72 7.41 -11.02 0.66
CA GLY A 72 6.34 -11.66 1.44
C GLY A 72 4.95 -11.35 0.85
N CYS A 73 4.00 -10.89 1.66
CA CYS A 73 2.69 -10.45 1.18
C CYS A 73 2.66 -9.04 0.55
N VAL A 74 3.75 -8.27 0.59
CA VAL A 74 3.82 -7.01 -0.16
C VAL A 74 3.98 -7.34 -1.64
N LEU A 75 3.06 -6.84 -2.46
CA LEU A 75 3.13 -6.92 -3.92
C LEU A 75 4.00 -5.78 -4.46
N ARG A 76 3.75 -4.56 -4.02
CA ARG A 76 4.54 -3.37 -4.37
C ARG A 76 4.26 -2.21 -3.44
N VAL A 77 5.26 -1.34 -3.30
CA VAL A 77 5.08 -0.02 -2.70
C VAL A 77 4.62 0.94 -3.79
N ARG A 78 3.55 1.67 -3.52
CA ARG A 78 2.97 2.69 -4.39
C ARG A 78 3.41 4.06 -3.88
N ARG A 79 3.41 5.07 -4.75
CA ARG A 79 3.75 6.45 -4.39
C ARG A 79 3.05 6.97 -3.12
N TRP A 80 1.81 6.55 -2.89
CA TRP A 80 0.97 7.04 -1.80
C TRP A 80 0.51 5.89 -0.89
N GLY A 81 1.16 4.71 -0.96
CA GLY A 81 0.78 3.61 -0.08
C GLY A 81 1.35 2.26 -0.45
N VAL A 82 0.62 1.19 -0.16
CA VAL A 82 1.09 -0.18 -0.32
C VAL A 82 0.01 -1.06 -0.96
N ALA A 83 0.43 -1.99 -1.82
CA ALA A 83 -0.41 -3.06 -2.33
C ALA A 83 0.07 -4.39 -1.74
N CYS A 84 -0.83 -5.10 -1.08
CA CYS A 84 -0.64 -6.48 -0.65
C CYS A 84 -1.07 -7.44 -1.76
N ARG A 85 -0.59 -8.67 -1.75
CA ARG A 85 -0.88 -9.69 -2.78
C ARG A 85 -2.36 -10.07 -2.79
N PRO A 86 -3.11 -9.80 -3.88
CA PRO A 86 -4.50 -10.21 -3.99
C PRO A 86 -4.66 -11.74 -4.09
N SER A 87 -3.65 -12.46 -4.58
CA SER A 87 -3.67 -13.92 -4.68
C SER A 87 -3.85 -14.64 -3.33
N LEU A 88 -3.53 -13.97 -2.22
CA LEU A 88 -3.76 -14.51 -0.88
C LEU A 88 -5.24 -14.47 -0.48
N LEU A 89 -6.05 -13.61 -1.11
CA LEU A 89 -7.50 -13.56 -0.90
C LEU A 89 -8.19 -14.85 -1.37
N GLU A 90 -7.72 -15.43 -2.48
CA GLU A 90 -8.23 -16.72 -2.97
C GLU A 90 -7.92 -17.86 -1.99
N GLN A 91 -6.70 -17.87 -1.41
CA GLN A 91 -6.27 -18.92 -0.48
C GLN A 91 -7.07 -18.94 0.83
N ILE A 92 -7.56 -17.78 1.27
CA ILE A 92 -8.41 -17.67 2.46
C ILE A 92 -9.91 -17.84 2.15
N GLY A 93 -10.26 -18.10 0.89
CA GLY A 93 -11.66 -18.19 0.46
C GLY A 93 -12.43 -16.87 0.62
N PHE A 94 -11.76 -15.74 0.40
CA PHE A 94 -12.39 -14.42 0.51
C PHE A 94 -13.49 -14.26 -0.54
N ASP A 95 -14.73 -14.14 -0.09
CA ASP A 95 -15.89 -13.97 -0.94
C ASP A 95 -16.75 -12.77 -0.48
N PRO A 96 -16.64 -11.61 -1.15
CA PRO A 96 -17.41 -10.44 -0.80
C PRO A 96 -18.90 -10.54 -1.20
N THR A 97 -19.31 -11.53 -1.99
CA THR A 97 -20.72 -11.73 -2.37
C THR A 97 -21.58 -12.14 -1.17
N VAL A 98 -20.97 -12.71 -0.12
CA VAL A 98 -21.65 -13.03 1.14
C VAL A 98 -22.26 -11.77 1.79
N ALA A 99 -21.57 -10.64 1.70
CA ALA A 99 -22.03 -9.36 2.25
C ALA A 99 -22.81 -8.51 1.23
N LEU A 100 -22.44 -8.57 -0.06
CA LEU A 100 -23.00 -7.72 -1.11
C LEU A 100 -24.19 -8.34 -1.87
N GLY A 101 -24.42 -9.63 -1.69
CA GLY A 101 -25.40 -10.41 -2.44
C GLY A 101 -24.85 -11.00 -3.74
N PRO A 102 -25.44 -12.10 -4.25
CA PRO A 102 -24.90 -12.86 -5.38
C PRO A 102 -25.09 -12.20 -6.75
N THR A 103 -25.89 -11.14 -6.84
CA THR A 103 -26.19 -10.42 -8.10
C THR A 103 -25.36 -9.14 -8.27
N VAL A 104 -24.37 -8.93 -7.41
CA VAL A 104 -23.47 -7.77 -7.50
C VAL A 104 -22.65 -7.83 -8.78
N SER A 105 -22.38 -6.69 -9.40
CA SER A 105 -21.64 -6.65 -10.66
C SER A 105 -20.15 -6.93 -10.47
N ASP A 106 -19.51 -7.51 -11.48
CA ASP A 106 -18.07 -7.80 -11.50
C ASP A 106 -17.21 -6.56 -11.24
N GLN A 107 -17.63 -5.40 -11.71
CA GLN A 107 -16.93 -4.13 -11.46
C GLN A 107 -16.88 -3.79 -9.97
N VAL A 108 -17.99 -3.99 -9.26
CA VAL A 108 -18.05 -3.75 -7.82
C VAL A 108 -17.22 -4.79 -7.07
N LEU A 109 -17.29 -6.06 -7.48
CA LEU A 109 -16.44 -7.12 -6.93
C LEU A 109 -14.96 -6.77 -7.06
N MET A 110 -14.51 -6.38 -8.26
CA MET A 110 -13.12 -5.99 -8.50
C MET A 110 -12.69 -4.81 -7.65
N ASN A 111 -13.54 -3.79 -7.51
CA ASN A 111 -13.26 -2.67 -6.62
C ASN A 111 -13.06 -3.13 -5.17
N VAL A 112 -13.82 -4.13 -4.71
CA VAL A 112 -13.68 -4.69 -3.35
C VAL A 112 -12.37 -5.46 -3.20
N TYR A 113 -12.01 -6.32 -4.15
CA TYR A 113 -10.72 -7.04 -4.12
C TYR A 113 -9.52 -6.08 -4.08
N PHE A 114 -9.56 -5.01 -4.87
CA PHE A 114 -8.52 -3.97 -4.84
C PHE A 114 -8.52 -3.22 -3.50
N ALA A 115 -9.69 -2.74 -3.05
CA ALA A 115 -9.80 -2.02 -1.79
C ALA A 115 -9.43 -2.88 -0.57
N ALA A 116 -9.60 -4.20 -0.62
CA ALA A 116 -9.19 -5.12 0.44
C ALA A 116 -7.67 -5.31 0.55
N THR A 117 -6.90 -4.93 -0.48
CA THR A 117 -5.45 -5.20 -0.55
C THR A 117 -4.60 -3.96 -0.83
N HIS A 118 -5.18 -2.87 -1.31
CA HIS A 118 -4.47 -1.66 -1.70
C HIS A 118 -4.82 -0.51 -0.76
N PHE A 119 -3.86 -0.09 0.04
CA PHE A 119 -4.04 0.95 1.04
C PHE A 119 -3.28 2.20 0.62
N ASP A 120 -3.94 3.33 0.70
CA ASP A 120 -3.28 4.62 0.73
C ASP A 120 -2.78 4.86 2.16
N LEU A 121 -1.53 5.32 2.33
CA LEU A 121 -0.89 5.52 3.63
C LEU A 121 -0.74 7.02 3.93
N PRO A 122 -0.74 7.44 5.21
CA PRO A 122 -0.51 8.84 5.58
C PRO A 122 0.83 9.41 5.10
N GLY A 123 0.87 10.72 4.96
CA GLY A 123 2.06 11.45 4.53
C GLY A 123 2.08 11.74 3.03
N GLY A 124 3.20 12.30 2.59
CA GLY A 124 3.40 12.68 1.19
C GLY A 124 3.75 11.48 0.32
N PHE A 125 5.00 11.43 -0.11
CA PHE A 125 5.49 10.50 -1.10
C PHE A 125 6.16 9.29 -0.43
N VAL A 126 5.46 8.15 -0.39
CA VAL A 126 5.95 6.89 0.19
C VAL A 126 7.12 6.35 -0.64
N ILE A 127 8.21 6.02 0.05
CA ILE A 127 9.43 5.47 -0.53
C ILE A 127 9.69 4.05 -0.04
N ALA A 128 10.45 3.30 -0.82
CA ALA A 128 10.99 2.01 -0.43
C ALA A 128 12.31 1.79 -1.19
N ASP A 129 13.41 1.84 -0.46
CA ASP A 129 14.75 1.58 -0.97
C ASP A 129 15.57 0.82 0.10
N PRO A 130 16.80 0.37 -0.19
CA PRO A 130 17.59 -0.41 0.77
C PRO A 130 17.88 0.29 2.11
N ASP A 131 17.88 1.62 2.14
CA ASP A 131 18.10 2.41 3.35
C ASP A 131 16.76 2.71 4.07
N TYR A 132 15.65 2.71 3.32
CA TYR A 132 14.31 3.02 3.80
C TYR A 132 13.32 1.91 3.46
N LEU A 133 13.43 0.77 4.15
CA LEU A 133 12.53 -0.36 3.95
C LEU A 133 11.08 -0.04 4.37
N LEU A 134 10.13 -0.54 3.59
CA LEU A 134 8.77 -0.77 4.09
C LEU A 134 8.73 -2.11 4.80
N LEU A 135 8.09 -2.17 5.96
CA LEU A 135 7.90 -3.37 6.78
C LEU A 135 6.42 -3.55 7.10
N LEU A 136 5.94 -4.78 6.98
CA LEU A 136 4.56 -5.17 7.23
C LEU A 136 4.54 -6.37 8.19
N PHE A 137 4.01 -6.13 9.38
CA PHE A 137 3.90 -7.10 10.47
C PHE A 137 2.44 -7.53 10.65
N ASP A 138 2.25 -8.82 10.90
CA ASP A 138 0.94 -9.40 11.21
C ASP A 138 0.46 -9.04 12.63
N PRO A 139 -0.76 -9.45 13.03
CA PRO A 139 -1.28 -9.17 14.37
C PRO A 139 -0.43 -9.71 15.52
N GLU A 140 0.38 -10.75 15.28
CA GLU A 140 1.30 -11.31 16.28
C GLU A 140 2.67 -10.60 16.29
N GLY A 141 2.89 -9.62 15.42
CA GLY A 141 4.16 -8.88 15.30
C GLY A 141 5.22 -9.63 14.49
N VAL A 142 4.85 -10.64 13.70
CA VAL A 142 5.78 -11.35 12.82
C VAL A 142 5.91 -10.60 11.51
N LEU A 143 7.15 -10.44 11.04
CA LEU A 143 7.42 -9.85 9.73
C LEU A 143 6.95 -10.79 8.62
N LYS A 144 5.98 -10.31 7.85
CA LYS A 144 5.29 -11.06 6.78
C LYS A 144 5.39 -10.38 5.42
N GLY A 145 5.79 -9.11 5.37
CA GLY A 145 6.05 -8.40 4.14
C GLY A 145 7.12 -7.32 4.32
N SER A 146 7.95 -7.13 3.31
CA SER A 146 8.96 -6.08 3.30
C SER A 146 9.17 -5.61 1.87
N SER A 147 9.65 -4.39 1.67
CA SER A 147 10.14 -3.99 0.36
C SER A 147 11.29 -3.00 0.47
N ALA A 148 12.36 -3.31 -0.25
CA ALA A 148 13.44 -2.39 -0.62
C ALA A 148 13.27 -1.87 -2.06
N TRP A 149 12.13 -2.19 -2.68
CA TRP A 149 11.89 -2.04 -4.11
C TRP A 149 10.64 -1.18 -4.31
N GLY A 150 10.88 0.10 -4.54
CA GLY A 150 9.87 1.10 -4.80
C GLY A 150 10.52 2.36 -5.34
N ILE A 151 10.01 3.50 -4.88
CA ILE A 151 10.56 4.80 -5.27
C ILE A 151 11.63 5.16 -4.25
N SER A 152 12.81 5.58 -4.71
CA SER A 152 13.90 6.01 -3.84
C SER A 152 13.68 7.43 -3.30
N TYR A 153 14.39 7.78 -2.23
CA TYR A 153 14.38 9.15 -1.72
C TYR A 153 14.73 10.19 -2.79
N LEU A 154 15.80 9.95 -3.57
CA LEU A 154 16.21 10.85 -4.65
C LEU A 154 15.15 10.95 -5.75
N GLY A 155 14.50 9.83 -6.08
CA GLY A 155 13.40 9.79 -7.05
C GLY A 155 12.19 10.61 -6.60
N ALA A 156 11.84 10.54 -5.31
CA ALA A 156 10.79 11.36 -4.72
C ALA A 156 11.12 12.86 -4.79
N LEU A 157 12.35 13.26 -4.43
CA LEU A 157 12.80 14.66 -4.53
C LEU A 157 12.76 15.18 -5.97
N ALA A 158 13.27 14.41 -6.93
CA ALA A 158 13.23 14.76 -8.35
C ALA A 158 11.78 14.94 -8.84
N TYR A 159 10.86 14.10 -8.37
CA TYR A 159 9.45 14.21 -8.68
C TYR A 159 8.80 15.47 -8.10
N LEU A 160 9.07 15.78 -6.84
CA LEU A 160 8.57 16.98 -6.15
C LEU A 160 9.03 18.26 -6.86
N VAL A 161 10.34 18.39 -7.12
CA VAL A 161 10.91 19.58 -7.79
C VAL A 161 10.40 19.74 -9.23
N SER A 162 10.21 18.64 -9.95
CA SER A 162 9.72 18.68 -11.34
C SER A 162 8.20 18.84 -11.46
N GLY A 163 7.45 18.77 -10.34
CA GLY A 163 5.98 18.70 -10.36
C GLY A 163 5.46 17.49 -11.16
N GLY A 164 6.20 16.38 -11.15
CA GLY A 164 5.89 15.17 -11.92
C GLY A 164 6.07 15.29 -13.45
N ARG A 165 6.74 16.33 -13.95
CA ARG A 165 7.01 16.52 -15.39
C ARG A 165 8.14 15.62 -15.91
N VAL A 166 8.98 15.10 -15.01
CA VAL A 166 10.01 14.13 -15.35
C VAL A 166 9.48 12.73 -15.05
N VAL A 167 9.06 12.04 -16.11
CA VAL A 167 8.71 10.61 -16.10
C VAL A 167 9.99 9.82 -16.38
N SER A 168 10.99 9.92 -15.51
CA SER A 168 12.09 8.95 -15.53
C SER A 168 11.66 7.77 -14.67
N ASP A 169 11.98 6.56 -15.11
CA ASP A 169 11.71 5.32 -14.39
C ASP A 169 12.59 5.27 -13.13
N PHE A 170 12.27 6.11 -12.14
CA PHE A 170 12.83 6.06 -10.79
C PHE A 170 12.34 4.84 -10.01
N GLN A 171 11.54 3.98 -10.66
CA GLN A 171 11.16 2.65 -10.18
C GLN A 171 12.28 1.69 -10.55
N ARG A 172 12.92 1.07 -9.54
CA ARG A 172 13.78 -0.08 -9.80
C ARG A 172 12.88 -1.27 -10.14
N THR A 173 12.93 -1.73 -11.39
CA THR A 173 12.38 -3.03 -11.82
C THR A 173 13.25 -4.17 -11.33
#